data_AF-A0A7C3TLM5-F1
#
_entry.id   AF-A0A7C3TLM5-F1
#
_cell.length_a   1.000
_cell.length_b   1.000
_cell.length_c   1.000
_cell.angle_alpha   90.00
_cell.angle_beta   90.00
_cell.angle_gamma   90.00
#
_symmetry.space_group_name_H-M   'P 1'
#
loop_
_entity.id
_entity.type
_entity.pdbx_description
1 polymer ?
#
loop_
_entity_poly.entity_id
_entity_poly.type
_entity_poly.pdbx_seq_one_letter_code
_entity_poly.pdbx_strand_id
1 'polypeptide(L)'
;MTIDVKPGQTVRVTIRKQIRRESARKTLERLFMKDRSIAGPLMLRARNFRPLPKRRGGRIWTKRPNKVHPQLSAGTSATIRVTPQVLHDLASVEQYIEVSAQ
;
A
#
# COMPACT_ATOMS: atom_id res chain seq x y z
N MET A 1 4.53 15.83 -15.15
CA MET A 1 3.10 15.54 -15.27
C MET A 1 2.44 15.87 -13.94
N THR A 2 2.22 17.16 -13.67
CA THR A 2 1.64 17.61 -12.41
C THR A 2 0.30 16.88 -12.15
N ILE A 3 0.24 16.13 -11.05
CA ILE A 3 -0.95 15.37 -10.66
C ILE A 3 -1.98 16.38 -10.11
N ASP A 4 -2.93 16.79 -10.95
CA ASP A 4 -4.02 17.69 -10.56
C ASP A 4 -5.15 16.88 -9.90
N VAL A 5 -4.99 16.65 -8.59
CA VAL A 5 -5.95 15.87 -7.79
C VAL A 5 -6.22 16.61 -6.49
N LYS A 6 -7.50 16.73 -6.12
CA LYS A 6 -7.90 17.43 -4.90
C LYS A 6 -8.05 16.44 -3.73
N PRO A 7 -7.72 16.84 -2.49
CA PRO A 7 -8.04 16.05 -1.31
C PRO A 7 -9.53 15.71 -1.24
N GLY A 8 -9.85 14.51 -0.76
CA GLY A 8 -11.21 14.01 -0.62
C GLY A 8 -11.72 13.19 -1.81
N GLN A 9 -11.10 13.32 -2.99
CA GLN A 9 -11.45 12.53 -4.17
C GLN A 9 -10.99 11.07 -4.05
N THR A 10 -11.62 10.19 -4.81
CA THR A 10 -11.14 8.83 -5.01
C THR A 10 -10.54 8.75 -6.40
N VAL A 11 -9.32 8.26 -6.49
CA VAL A 11 -8.59 8.15 -7.77
C VAL A 11 -8.12 6.72 -7.98
N ARG A 12 -8.04 6.34 -9.24
CA ARG A 12 -7.42 5.09 -9.66
C ARG A 12 -5.96 5.37 -10.02
N VAL A 13 -5.06 4.63 -9.39
CA VAL A 13 -3.61 4.76 -9.59
C VAL A 13 -3.11 3.48 -10.25
N THR A 14 -2.49 3.61 -11.42
CA THR A 14 -1.99 2.49 -12.22
C THR A 14 -0.48 2.60 -12.39
N ILE A 15 0.26 1.52 -12.15
CA ILE A 15 1.71 1.48 -12.35
C ILE A 15 1.99 1.32 -13.85
N ARG A 16 2.66 2.29 -14.48
CA ARG A 16 3.01 2.26 -15.91
C ARG A 16 4.42 1.78 -16.18
N LYS A 17 5.35 2.04 -15.26
CA LYS A 17 6.79 1.75 -15.45
C LYS A 17 7.32 0.82 -14.39
N GLN A 18 8.36 0.09 -14.73
CA GLN A 18 9.09 -0.74 -13.78
C GLN A 18 9.74 0.13 -12.69
N ILE A 19 9.50 -0.24 -11.43
CA ILE A 19 9.98 0.49 -10.26
C ILE A 19 11.40 0.04 -9.96
N ARG A 20 12.39 0.85 -10.35
CA ARG A 20 13.81 0.56 -10.13
C ARG A 20 14.33 1.04 -8.77
N ARG A 21 13.63 2.00 -8.15
CA ARG A 21 14.03 2.63 -6.89
C ARG A 21 13.31 2.00 -5.71
N GLU A 22 14.08 1.49 -4.75
CA GLU A 22 13.54 0.78 -3.57
C GLU A 22 12.65 1.67 -2.69
N SER A 23 12.96 2.96 -2.55
CA SER A 23 12.10 3.86 -1.78
C SER A 23 10.76 4.13 -2.49
N ALA A 24 10.75 4.20 -3.83
CA ALA A 24 9.51 4.34 -4.60
C ALA A 24 8.64 3.08 -4.47
N ARG A 25 9.27 1.89 -4.46
CA ARG A 25 8.59 0.62 -4.20
C ARG A 25 7.86 0.63 -2.86
N LYS A 26 8.53 1.09 -1.80
CA LYS A 26 7.93 1.21 -0.45
C LYS A 26 6.77 2.21 -0.40
N THR A 27 6.89 3.34 -1.11
CA THR A 27 5.80 4.33 -1.20
C THR A 27 4.59 3.77 -1.94
N LEU A 28 4.81 3.11 -3.07
CA LEU A 28 3.74 2.46 -3.84
C LEU A 28 3.08 1.33 -3.06
N GLU A 29 3.86 0.54 -2.34
CA GLU A 29 3.30 -0.49 -1.45
C GLU A 29 2.36 0.14 -0.41
N ARG A 30 2.79 1.23 0.24
CA ARG A 30 1.96 1.93 1.24
C ARG A 30 0.68 2.48 0.63
N LEU A 31 0.76 3.04 -0.58
CA LEU A 31 -0.40 3.55 -1.32
C LEU A 31 -1.37 2.42 -1.69
N PHE A 32 -0.88 1.33 -2.27
CA PHE A 32 -1.69 0.20 -2.73
C PHE A 32 -2.35 -0.54 -1.55
N MET A 33 -1.69 -0.60 -0.39
CA MET A 33 -2.28 -1.16 0.83
C MET A 33 -3.45 -0.33 1.41
N LYS A 34 -3.75 0.86 0.87
CA LYS A 34 -4.96 1.62 1.22
C LYS A 34 -6.20 1.10 0.50
N ASP A 35 -6.03 0.39 -0.60
CA ASP A 35 -7.13 -0.25 -1.31
C ASP A 35 -7.60 -1.48 -0.54
N ARG A 36 -8.92 -1.56 -0.31
CA ARG A 36 -9.56 -2.66 0.40
C ARG A 36 -9.41 -3.98 -0.37
N SER A 37 -9.38 -3.95 -1.70
CA SER A 37 -9.22 -5.15 -2.52
C SER A 37 -7.86 -5.82 -2.29
N ILE A 38 -6.82 -5.01 -2.06
CA ILE A 38 -5.45 -5.45 -1.82
C ILE A 38 -5.24 -5.82 -0.35
N ALA A 39 -5.69 -4.98 0.58
CA ALA A 39 -5.51 -5.21 2.01
C ALA A 39 -6.47 -6.25 2.60
N GLY A 40 -7.59 -6.52 1.93
CA GLY A 40 -8.67 -7.40 2.40
C GLY A 40 -8.21 -8.78 2.85
N PRO A 41 -7.47 -9.53 2.01
CA PRO A 41 -6.93 -10.84 2.39
C PRO A 41 -6.03 -10.79 3.64
N LEU A 42 -5.23 -9.74 3.81
CA LEU A 42 -4.38 -9.56 4.99
C LEU A 42 -5.23 -9.34 6.24
N MET A 43 -6.27 -8.50 6.16
CA MET A 43 -7.15 -8.24 7.29
C MET A 43 -7.94 -9.48 7.72
N LEU A 44 -8.37 -10.32 6.77
CA LEU A 44 -9.00 -11.60 7.07
C LEU A 44 -8.04 -12.56 7.79
N ARG A 45 -6.79 -12.67 7.31
CA ARG A 45 -5.74 -13.47 7.98
C ARG A 45 -5.44 -12.98 9.38
N ALA A 46 -5.36 -11.66 9.57
CA ALA A 46 -5.12 -11.05 10.87
C ALA A 46 -6.28 -11.30 11.84
N ARG A 47 -7.53 -11.23 11.36
CA ARG A 47 -8.73 -11.49 12.17
C ARG A 47 -8.77 -12.92 12.72
N ASN A 48 -8.36 -13.90 11.91
CA ASN A 48 -8.38 -15.32 12.29
C ASN A 48 -7.08 -15.77 12.99
N PHE A 49 -6.16 -14.84 13.27
CA PHE A 49 -4.87 -15.19 13.84
C PHE A 49 -5.00 -15.58 15.32
N ARG A 50 -4.50 -16.77 15.66
CA ARG A 50 -4.40 -17.24 17.05
C ARG A 50 -3.06 -16.81 17.64
N PRO A 51 -3.03 -16.03 18.74
CA PRO A 51 -1.80 -15.69 19.44
C PRO A 51 -1.04 -16.95 19.86
N LEU A 52 0.23 -17.07 19.43
CA LEU A 52 1.14 -18.12 19.88
C LEU A 52 2.19 -17.49 20.80
N PRO A 53 1.90 -17.35 22.11
CA PRO A 53 2.83 -16.78 23.07
C PRO A 53 4.02 -17.72 23.29
N LYS A 54 5.23 -17.17 23.31
CA LYS A 54 6.47 -17.87 23.66
C LYS A 54 7.25 -17.06 24.69
N ARG A 55 7.90 -17.72 25.65
CA ARG A 55 8.76 -17.04 26.63
C ARG A 55 10.15 -16.78 26.04
N ARG A 56 10.66 -15.56 26.13
CA ARG A 56 12.06 -15.21 25.79
C ARG A 56 12.59 -14.18 26.77
N GLY A 57 13.66 -14.51 27.51
CA GLY A 57 14.26 -13.60 28.50
C GLY A 57 13.26 -13.09 29.54
N GLY A 58 12.39 -13.96 30.06
CA GLY A 58 11.35 -13.59 31.02
C GLY A 58 10.13 -12.85 30.44
N ARG A 59 10.17 -12.39 29.18
CA ARG A 59 9.04 -11.70 28.52
C ARG A 59 8.23 -12.67 27.66
N ILE A 60 6.90 -12.54 27.67
CA ILE A 60 6.01 -13.22 26.71
C ILE A 60 6.07 -12.46 25.38
N TRP A 61 6.50 -13.17 24.34
CA TRP A 61 6.51 -12.69 22.97
C TRP A 61 5.45 -13.41 22.16
N THR A 62 4.58 -12.69 21.46
CA THR A 62 3.58 -13.29 20.58
C THR A 62 4.03 -13.13 19.14
N LYS A 63 4.12 -14.22 18.38
CA LYS A 63 4.32 -14.13 16.92
C LYS A 63 3.08 -13.50 16.30
N ARG A 64 3.20 -12.76 15.19
CA ARG A 64 2.07 -12.20 14.42
C ARG A 64 2.14 -12.71 12.97
N PRO A 65 1.04 -12.67 12.20
CA PRO A 65 1.08 -13.01 10.78
C PRO A 65 2.11 -12.16 10.04
N ASN A 66 2.81 -12.77 9.08
CA ASN A 66 3.69 -12.03 8.20
C ASN A 66 2.87 -11.06 7.35
N LYS A 67 3.42 -9.85 7.14
CA LYS A 67 2.84 -8.87 6.24
C LYS A 67 2.86 -9.44 4.82
N VAL A 68 1.72 -9.34 4.13
CA VAL A 68 1.65 -9.63 2.70
C VAL A 68 2.00 -8.35 1.94
N HIS A 69 2.92 -8.46 0.99
CA HIS A 69 3.30 -7.37 0.11
C HIS A 69 2.54 -7.52 -1.22
N PRO A 70 1.90 -6.45 -1.74
CA PRO A 70 1.28 -6.46 -3.06
C PRO A 70 2.35 -6.65 -4.14
N GLN A 71 1.97 -7.33 -5.23
CA GLN A 71 2.82 -7.42 -6.42
C GLN A 71 2.72 -6.11 -7.22
N LEU A 72 3.81 -5.34 -7.20
CA LEU A 72 3.91 -4.02 -7.83
C LEU A 72 4.47 -4.13 -9.25
N SER A 73 3.79 -4.89 -10.11
CA SER A 73 4.10 -4.99 -11.55
C SER A 73 3.49 -3.85 -12.35
N ALA A 74 4.02 -3.61 -13.55
CA ALA A 74 3.36 -2.72 -14.50
C ALA A 74 1.96 -3.26 -14.85
N GLY A 75 0.99 -2.36 -14.98
CA GLY A 75 -0.43 -2.68 -15.19
C GLY A 75 -1.23 -2.86 -13.90
N THR A 76 -0.59 -3.04 -12.74
CA THR A 76 -1.33 -3.14 -11.47
C THR A 76 -1.95 -1.80 -11.11
N SER A 77 -3.23 -1.81 -10.77
CA SER A 77 -3.98 -0.62 -10.36
C SER A 77 -4.56 -0.76 -8.96
N ALA A 78 -4.69 0.37 -8.25
CA ALA A 78 -5.34 0.46 -6.94
C ALA A 78 -6.26 1.68 -6.87
N THR A 79 -7.36 1.55 -6.15
CA THR A 79 -8.28 2.65 -5.85
C THR A 79 -7.90 3.27 -4.51
N ILE A 80 -7.62 4.58 -4.51
CA ILE A 80 -7.09 5.29 -3.36
C ILE A 80 -7.91 6.56 -3.09
N ARG A 81 -8.32 6.73 -1.83
CA ARG A 81 -8.86 8.00 -1.35
C ARG A 81 -7.74 9.00 -1.09
N VAL A 82 -7.84 10.15 -1.72
CA VAL A 82 -6.83 11.20 -1.69
C VAL A 82 -6.92 11.95 -0.37
N THR A 83 -5.85 11.89 0.42
CA THR A 83 -5.62 12.74 1.58
C THR A 83 -4.39 13.63 1.31
N PRO A 84 -4.14 14.69 2.10
CA PRO A 84 -2.95 15.52 1.91
C PRO A 84 -1.64 14.71 1.90
N GLN A 85 -1.52 13.70 2.78
CA GLN A 85 -0.38 12.79 2.77
C GLN A 85 -0.28 11.96 1.47
N VAL A 86 -1.42 11.52 0.92
CA VAL A 86 -1.44 10.78 -0.34
C VAL A 86 -0.96 11.66 -1.49
N LEU A 87 -1.30 12.96 -1.50
CA LEU A 87 -0.82 13.87 -2.54
C LEU A 87 0.71 13.97 -2.56
N HIS A 88 1.34 14.10 -1.40
CA HIS A 88 2.80 14.08 -1.30
C HIS A 88 3.40 12.75 -1.75
N ASP A 89 2.80 11.63 -1.33
CA ASP A 89 3.24 10.30 -1.73
C ASP A 89 3.11 10.09 -3.25
N LEU A 90 2.01 10.54 -3.87
CA LEU A 90 1.75 10.47 -5.32
C LEU A 90 2.74 11.34 -6.10
N ALA A 91 3.00 12.56 -5.66
CA ALA A 91 4.00 13.44 -6.28
C ALA A 91 5.41 12.81 -6.25
N SER A 92 5.77 12.12 -5.16
CA SER A 92 7.06 11.46 -5.03
C SER A 92 7.26 10.31 -6.04
N VAL A 93 6.19 9.66 -6.48
CA VAL A 93 6.22 8.50 -7.39
C VAL A 93 5.63 8.76 -8.77
N GLU A 94 5.31 10.03 -9.08
CA GLU A 94 4.66 10.48 -10.31
C GLU A 94 5.25 9.85 -11.58
N GLN A 95 6.58 9.73 -11.65
CA GLN A 95 7.28 9.17 -12.81
C GLN A 95 6.91 7.70 -13.14
N TYR A 96 6.38 6.94 -12.17
CA TYR A 96 6.06 5.52 -12.30
C TYR A 96 4.57 5.24 -12.49
N ILE A 97 3.71 6.20 -12.18
CA ILE A 97 2.27 6.01 -12.09
C ILE A 97 1.51 6.85 -13.10
N GLU A 98 0.31 6.41 -13.39
CA GLU A 98 -0.75 7.21 -13.96
C GLU A 98 -1.87 7.32 -12.94
N VAL A 99 -2.46 8.50 -12.84
CA VAL A 99 -3.63 8.75 -12.00
C VAL A 99 -4.79 9.12 -12.90
N SER A 100 -5.90 8.40 -12.78
CA SER A 100 -7.16 8.74 -13.42
C SER A 100 -8.21 9.04 -12.36
N ALA A 101 -9.05 10.04 -12.61
CA ALA A 101 -10.26 10.24 -11.84
C ALA A 101 -11.13 8.97 -11.92
N GLN A 102 -11.74 8.60 -10.80
CA GLN A 102 -12.65 7.45 -10.73
C GLN A 102 -14.10 7.94 -10.78
#